data_AF-A0A4R0R2A2-F1
#
_entry.id   AF-A0A4R0R2A2-F1
#
_cell.length_a   1.000
_cell.length_b   1.000
_cell.length_c   1.000
_cell.angle_alpha   90.00
_cell.angle_beta   90.00
_cell.angle_gamma   90.00
#
_symmetry.space_group_name_H-M   'P 1'
#
loop_
_entity.id
_entity.type
_entity.pdbx_description
1 polymer ?
#
loop_
_entity_poly.entity_id
_entity_poly.type
_entity_poly.pdbx_seq_one_letter_code
_entity_poly.pdbx_strand_id
1 'polypeptide(L)'
;MSDHENASEMVQAEALNPTTAEADQQTLTLDGRVYPMEALPADAVAVLNDLIRCENELNEHRFRMRQLASAQQSMTVTLTQLIAAAGLEPIATVDGAPVDAVQSVGEAA
;
A
#
# COMPACT_ATOMS: atom_id res chain seq x y z
N MET A 1 39.01 -36.61 -18.25
CA MET A 1 38.70 -36.15 -16.89
C MET A 1 37.48 -35.25 -17.05
N SER A 2 36.32 -35.90 -17.17
CA SER A 2 35.36 -36.17 -16.07
C SER A 2 34.47 -34.94 -15.88
N ASP A 3 33.30 -34.98 -16.52
CA ASP A 3 32.02 -35.46 -15.97
C ASP A 3 31.39 -34.33 -15.13
N HIS A 4 30.48 -33.55 -15.72
CA HIS A 4 29.04 -33.77 -15.62
C HIS A 4 28.51 -33.53 -14.19
N GLU A 5 28.38 -32.25 -13.81
CA GLU A 5 27.60 -31.83 -12.64
C GLU A 5 26.86 -30.53 -12.99
N ASN A 6 25.59 -30.64 -13.36
CA ASN A 6 24.51 -30.20 -12.47
C ASN A 6 23.18 -30.46 -13.18
N ALA A 7 22.71 -31.71 -13.09
CA ALA A 7 21.33 -32.05 -13.32
C ALA A 7 20.50 -31.47 -12.17
N SER A 8 20.04 -30.22 -12.32
CA SER A 8 18.95 -29.72 -11.49
C SER A 8 17.64 -30.22 -12.06
N GLU A 9 17.12 -31.22 -11.36
CA GLU A 9 15.83 -31.87 -11.51
C GLU A 9 14.71 -30.88 -11.88
N MET A 10 14.28 -30.91 -13.15
CA MET A 10 12.95 -30.44 -13.52
C MET A 10 11.95 -31.50 -13.08
N VAL A 11 11.52 -31.41 -11.81
CA VAL A 11 10.36 -32.18 -11.33
C VAL A 11 9.12 -31.66 -12.04
N GLN A 12 8.49 -32.59 -12.76
CA GLN A 12 7.16 -32.49 -13.37
C GLN A 12 6.15 -31.88 -12.40
N ALA A 13 5.60 -30.72 -12.78
CA ALA A 13 4.22 -30.40 -12.46
C ALA A 13 3.41 -30.57 -13.75
N GLU A 14 3.10 -31.82 -14.05
CA GLU A 14 2.10 -32.22 -15.02
C GLU A 14 0.73 -31.82 -14.44
N ALA A 15 0.41 -30.53 -14.47
CA ALA A 15 -0.93 -30.04 -14.22
C ALA A 15 -1.74 -30.31 -15.48
N LEU A 16 -2.39 -31.47 -15.46
CA LEU A 16 -3.54 -31.88 -16.25
C LEU A 16 -4.29 -30.68 -16.83
N ASN A 17 -4.28 -30.61 -18.15
CA ASN A 17 -5.15 -29.75 -18.93
C ASN A 17 -6.45 -30.53 -19.22
N PRO A 18 -7.58 -30.29 -18.55
CA PRO A 18 -8.86 -30.70 -19.11
C PRO A 18 -9.28 -29.63 -20.12
N THR A 19 -9.12 -29.94 -21.40
CA THR A 19 -9.88 -29.29 -22.46
C THR A 19 -11.36 -29.54 -22.21
N THR A 20 -12.10 -28.51 -21.82
CA THR A 20 -13.52 -28.39 -22.14
C THR A 20 -13.79 -26.91 -22.38
N ALA A 21 -14.22 -26.57 -23.59
CA ALA A 21 -14.68 -25.25 -23.94
C ALA A 21 -16.03 -25.01 -23.25
N GLU A 22 -16.01 -24.77 -21.95
CA GLU A 22 -17.08 -24.05 -21.25
C GLU A 22 -16.80 -22.57 -21.48
N ALA A 23 -17.79 -21.84 -22.01
CA ALA A 23 -17.68 -20.39 -22.09
C ALA A 23 -17.24 -19.88 -20.72
N ASP A 24 -16.17 -19.09 -20.71
CA ASP A 24 -15.46 -18.55 -19.54
C ASP A 24 -16.45 -17.90 -18.56
N GLN A 25 -17.08 -18.72 -17.71
CA GLN A 25 -18.26 -18.34 -16.97
C GLN A 25 -17.77 -17.52 -15.78
N GLN A 26 -17.98 -16.21 -15.85
CA GLN A 26 -17.54 -15.33 -14.78
C GLN A 26 -18.25 -15.71 -13.49
N THR A 27 -17.48 -15.84 -12.40
CA THR A 27 -18.00 -16.20 -11.08
C THR A 27 -17.70 -15.09 -10.07
N LEU A 28 -18.62 -14.91 -9.12
CA LEU A 28 -18.45 -14.08 -7.94
C LEU A 28 -18.18 -14.99 -6.74
N THR A 29 -17.04 -14.80 -6.08
CA THR A 29 -16.74 -15.45 -4.79
C THR A 29 -17.04 -14.48 -3.65
N LEU A 30 -17.99 -14.82 -2.79
CA LEU A 30 -18.39 -14.02 -1.62
C LEU A 30 -18.50 -14.94 -0.40
N ASP A 31 -17.81 -14.60 0.69
CA ASP A 31 -17.79 -15.39 1.94
C ASP A 31 -17.48 -16.88 1.74
N GLY A 32 -16.54 -17.18 0.84
CA GLY A 32 -16.13 -18.55 0.51
C GLY A 32 -17.13 -19.33 -0.34
N ARG A 33 -18.19 -18.70 -0.83
CA ARG A 33 -19.19 -19.29 -1.73
C ARG A 33 -19.02 -18.73 -3.14
N VAL A 34 -19.23 -19.57 -4.14
CA VAL A 34 -19.09 -19.22 -5.56
C VAL A 34 -20.47 -19.13 -6.20
N TYR A 35 -20.74 -18.02 -6.86
CA TYR A 35 -21.98 -17.75 -7.57
C TYR A 35 -21.67 -17.48 -9.05
N PRO A 36 -22.40 -18.05 -10.02
CA PRO A 36 -22.25 -17.66 -11.42
C PRO A 36 -22.79 -16.23 -11.61
N MET A 37 -22.01 -15.36 -12.23
CA MET A 37 -22.37 -13.94 -12.41
C MET A 37 -23.69 -13.76 -13.17
N GLU A 38 -23.96 -14.62 -14.15
CA GLU A 38 -25.20 -14.60 -14.94
C GLU A 38 -26.46 -14.92 -14.13
N ALA A 39 -26.34 -15.60 -12.98
CA ALA A 39 -27.47 -15.92 -12.11
C ALA A 39 -27.72 -14.86 -11.03
N LEU A 40 -26.89 -13.81 -10.97
CA LEU A 40 -27.06 -12.75 -10.00
C LEU A 40 -28.28 -11.87 -10.35
N PRO A 41 -29.12 -11.51 -9.37
CA PRO A 41 -30.14 -10.50 -9.56
C PRO A 41 -29.55 -9.15 -9.97
N ALA A 42 -30.29 -8.35 -10.75
CA ALA A 42 -29.82 -7.05 -11.22
C ALA A 42 -29.38 -6.11 -10.08
N ASP A 43 -30.12 -6.11 -8.96
CA ASP A 43 -29.78 -5.31 -7.78
C ASP A 43 -28.44 -5.73 -7.16
N ALA A 44 -28.13 -7.03 -7.16
CA ALA A 44 -26.85 -7.54 -6.67
C ALA A 44 -25.69 -7.12 -7.59
N VAL A 45 -25.91 -7.12 -8.91
CA VAL A 45 -24.93 -6.63 -9.89
C VAL A 45 -24.68 -5.13 -9.71
N ALA A 46 -25.72 -4.34 -9.46
CA ALA A 46 -25.58 -2.91 -9.19
C ALA A 46 -24.72 -2.64 -7.93
N VAL A 47 -25.00 -3.35 -6.83
CA VAL A 47 -24.22 -3.25 -5.60
C VAL A 47 -22.77 -3.71 -5.80
N LEU A 48 -22.54 -4.77 -6.58
CA LEU A 48 -21.19 -5.25 -6.91
C LEU A 48 -20.40 -4.19 -7.69
N ASN A 49 -21.01 -3.54 -8.68
CA ASN A 49 -20.37 -2.48 -9.44
C ASN A 49 -20.01 -1.28 -8.57
N ASP A 50 -20.90 -0.90 -7.66
CA ASP A 50 -20.64 0.17 -6.70
C ASP A 50 -19.50 -0.20 -5.75
N LEU A 51 -19.46 -1.43 -5.26
CA LEU A 51 -18.36 -1.93 -4.42
C LEU A 51 -17.02 -1.88 -5.15
N ILE A 52 -16.96 -2.34 -6.41
CA ILE A 52 -15.74 -2.29 -7.23
C ILE A 52 -15.28 -0.84 -7.41
N ARG A 53 -16.21 0.10 -7.66
CA ARG A 53 -15.89 1.54 -7.75
C ARG A 53 -15.29 2.05 -6.43
N CYS A 54 -15.91 1.76 -5.30
CA CYS A 54 -15.43 2.17 -3.99
C CYS A 54 -14.04 1.60 -3.66
N GLU A 55 -13.78 0.33 -3.96
CA GLU A 55 -12.47 -0.29 -3.76
C GLU A 55 -11.37 0.35 -4.62
N ASN A 56 -11.70 0.70 -5.87
CA ASN A 56 -10.77 1.41 -6.75
C ASN A 56 -10.42 2.80 -6.22
N GLU A 57 -11.42 3.57 -5.78
CA GLU A 57 -11.22 4.88 -5.16
C GLU A 57 -10.39 4.78 -3.87
N LEU A 58 -10.70 3.80 -3.01
CA LEU A 58 -9.96 3.53 -1.78
C LEU A 58 -8.48 3.21 -2.06
N ASN A 59 -8.22 2.37 -3.07
CA ASN A 59 -6.85 2.01 -3.45
C ASN A 59 -6.06 3.21 -4.00
N GLU A 60 -6.71 4.07 -4.77
CA GLU A 60 -6.12 5.34 -5.22
C GLU A 60 -5.79 6.27 -4.04
N HIS A 61 -6.69 6.40 -3.06
CA HIS A 61 -6.41 7.17 -1.84
C HIS A 61 -5.24 6.58 -1.04
N ARG A 62 -5.18 5.26 -0.87
CA ARG A 62 -4.05 4.58 -0.22
C ARG A 62 -2.74 4.82 -0.95
N PHE A 63 -2.77 4.86 -2.28
CA PHE A 63 -1.59 5.19 -3.07
C PHE A 63 -1.14 6.64 -2.86
N ARG A 64 -2.05 7.61 -2.92
CA ARG A 64 -1.74 9.03 -2.65
C ARG A 64 -1.21 9.25 -1.24
N MET A 65 -1.77 8.57 -0.23
CA MET A 65 -1.27 8.64 1.14
C MET A 65 0.17 8.15 1.28
N ARG A 66 0.54 7.07 0.57
CA ARG A 66 1.92 6.59 0.54
C ARG A 66 2.87 7.61 -0.10
N GLN A 67 2.45 8.24 -1.21
CA GLN A 67 3.23 9.30 -1.84
C GLN A 67 3.42 10.50 -0.91
N LEU A 68 2.34 10.93 -0.25
CA LEU A 68 2.39 12.06 0.69
C LEU A 68 3.34 11.79 1.85
N ALA A 69 3.29 10.58 2.43
CA ALA A 69 4.21 10.18 3.49
C ALA A 69 5.67 10.19 3.02
N SER A 70 5.94 9.72 1.80
CA SER A 70 7.28 9.77 1.20
C SER A 70 7.76 11.21 0.96
N ALA A 71 6.90 12.07 0.44
CA ALA A 71 7.20 13.49 0.24
C ALA A 71 7.51 14.18 1.57
N GLN A 72 6.72 13.94 2.61
CA GLN A 72 6.95 14.47 3.96
C GLN A 72 8.31 14.03 4.51
N GLN A 73 8.66 12.75 4.37
CA GLN A 73 9.96 12.24 4.80
C GLN A 73 11.09 12.93 4.04
N SER A 74 10.98 13.06 2.72
CA SER A 74 11.98 13.75 1.90
C SER A 74 12.14 15.20 2.32
N MET A 75 11.04 15.93 2.49
CA MET A 75 11.05 17.33 2.92
C MET A 75 11.68 17.49 4.31
N THR A 76 11.39 16.56 5.22
CA THR A 76 11.98 16.54 6.56
C THR A 76 13.50 16.39 6.49
N VAL A 77 14.00 15.45 5.67
CA VAL A 77 15.43 15.27 5.46
C VAL A 77 16.08 16.52 4.86
N THR A 78 15.47 17.10 3.82
CA THR A 78 15.97 18.33 3.19
C THR A 78 16.01 19.49 4.18
N LEU A 79 14.97 19.66 5.00
CA LEU A 79 14.94 20.71 6.01
C LEU A 79 16.07 20.53 7.03
N THR A 80 16.28 19.32 7.53
CA THR A 80 17.39 19.01 8.45
C THR A 80 18.74 19.32 7.83
N GLN A 81 18.96 18.96 6.56
CA GLN A 81 20.20 19.27 5.84
C GLN A 81 20.43 20.78 5.69
N LEU A 82 19.38 21.55 5.39
CA LEU A 82 19.47 23.00 5.26
C LEU A 82 19.78 23.67 6.60
N ILE A 83 19.16 23.23 7.69
CA ILE A 83 19.44 23.71 9.05
C ILE A 83 20.90 23.44 9.42
N ALA A 84 21.39 22.22 9.17
CA ALA A 84 22.78 21.85 9.44
C ALA A 84 23.77 22.66 8.59
N ALA A 85 23.48 22.88 7.31
CA ALA A 85 24.32 23.69 6.41
C ALA A 85 24.38 25.17 6.84
N ALA A 86 23.34 25.68 7.50
CA ALA A 86 23.33 27.02 8.10
C ALA A 86 24.10 27.11 9.43
N GLY A 87 24.60 25.99 9.96
CA GLY A 87 25.32 25.95 11.24
C GLY A 87 24.42 26.22 12.45
N LEU A 88 23.11 25.98 12.31
CA LEU A 88 22.14 26.16 13.40
C LEU A 88 22.13 24.92 14.30
N GLU A 89 22.35 25.15 15.58
CA GLU A 89 22.21 24.12 16.63
C GLU A 89 20.78 24.09 17.17
N PRO A 90 20.24 22.93 17.57
CA PRO A 90 18.95 22.83 18.22
C PRO A 90 18.93 23.60 19.55
N ILE A 91 17.93 24.45 19.75
CA ILE A 91 17.73 25.18 21.01
C ILE A 91 17.19 24.30 22.15
N ALA A 92 16.62 23.14 21.81
CA ALA A 92 16.19 22.09 22.73
C ALA A 92 16.01 20.76 21.97
N THR A 93 16.32 19.64 22.61
CA THR A 93 15.96 18.30 22.11
C THR A 93 14.74 17.82 22.89
N VAL A 94 13.63 17.55 22.20
CA VAL A 94 12.42 17.02 22.84
C VAL A 94 12.61 15.51 23.05
N ASP A 95 13.09 15.14 24.23
CA ASP A 95 13.15 13.75 24.68
C ASP A 95 12.02 13.54 25.71
N GLY A 96 10.82 13.16 25.22
CA GLY A 96 9.60 12.97 26.02
C GLY A 96 9.01 14.26 26.63
N ALA A 97 7.81 14.66 26.22
CA ALA A 97 7.09 15.86 26.70
C ALA A 97 7.03 15.95 28.26
N PRO A 98 7.04 17.16 28.89
CA PRO A 98 6.25 18.34 28.50
C PRO A 98 7.03 19.63 28.26
N VAL A 99 6.44 20.45 27.40
CA VAL A 99 6.73 21.88 27.21
C VAL A 99 6.40 22.63 28.49
N ASP A 100 7.42 22.99 29.26
CA ASP A 100 7.31 24.08 30.23
C ASP A 100 8.62 24.86 30.28
N ALA A 101 8.74 25.82 29.37
CA ALA A 101 9.67 26.94 29.50
C ALA A 101 9.12 28.14 28.72
N VAL A 102 8.08 28.72 29.33
CA VAL A 102 7.90 30.16 29.51
C VAL A 102 7.85 31.02 28.24
N GLN A 103 6.63 31.47 27.96
CA GLN A 103 6.34 32.75 27.33
C GLN A 103 7.23 33.86 27.94
N SER A 104 8.18 34.38 27.18
CA SER A 104 8.69 35.74 27.40
C SER A 104 8.17 36.60 26.26
N VAL A 105 6.86 36.87 26.31
CA VAL A 105 6.28 38.05 25.67
C VAL A 105 6.55 39.20 26.62
N GLY A 106 7.23 40.22 26.10
CA GLY A 106 7.84 41.27 26.91
C GLY A 106 6.88 42.11 27.73
N GLU A 107 7.41 42.65 28.83
CA GLU A 107 7.01 43.94 29.38
C GLU A 107 8.09 44.39 30.37
N ALA A 108 8.72 45.55 30.11
CA ALA A 108 9.29 46.40 31.16
C ALA A 108 9.49 47.82 30.60
N ALA A 109 8.47 48.64 30.89
CA ALA A 109 8.45 50.11 31.10
C ALA A 109 9.25 51.03 30.17
#